data_AF-A0A2V4BM51-F1
#
_entry.id   AF-A0A2V4BM51-F1
#
_cell.length_a   1.000
_cell.length_b   1.000
_cell.length_c   1.000
_cell.angle_alpha   90.00
_cell.angle_beta   90.00
_cell.angle_gamma   90.00
#
_symmetry.space_group_name_H-M   'P 1'
#
loop_
_entity.id
_entity.type
_entity.pdbx_description
1 polymer ?
#
loop_
_entity_poly.entity_id
_entity_poly.type
_entity_poly.pdbx_seq_one_letter_code
_entity_poly.pdbx_strand_id
1 'polypeptide(L)'
;MCAATSDPLIAYATFGWLPEQFTGVSYQVGSYGDGALARGPGELPPTMWLTVHDAEPGLNGRQRQLFGHIEPHRLGVRVGDKQGYWLTRDPRDPLNGGDAYLRWRFPDGKWAELNAYYLDVADPQAVLLRVADNVAAVERPVPLPVRIRDLPENYLLADVELSRPPAQSAGAWELQLRFTVNGATVTIDVFPEGTRPDGFGLGLGVVQSARTTANGLEAWVSVDRPTAAGLDRLGGPEGLLDRLDLLGPDENAWTTSVFG
;
A
#
# COMPACT_ATOMS: atom_id res chain seq x y z
N MET A 1 -17.00 -3.55 13.51
CA MET A 1 -17.24 -3.54 12.06
C MET A 1 -17.70 -2.14 11.72
N CYS A 2 -16.96 -1.40 10.90
CA CYS A 2 -17.54 -0.25 10.21
C CYS A 2 -18.41 -0.80 9.07
N ALA A 3 -19.45 -0.07 8.68
CA ALA A 3 -20.05 -0.32 7.36
C ALA A 3 -19.00 -0.01 6.28
N ALA A 4 -19.04 -0.73 5.16
CA ALA A 4 -18.13 -0.45 4.05
C ALA A 4 -18.36 0.99 3.56
N THR A 5 -17.34 1.83 3.67
CA THR A 5 -17.28 3.12 2.98
C THR A 5 -17.26 2.85 1.48
N SER A 6 -17.92 3.71 0.68
CA SER A 6 -17.91 3.56 -0.79
C SER A 6 -16.51 3.66 -1.38
N ASP A 7 -15.60 4.34 -0.66
CA ASP A 7 -14.16 4.33 -0.89
C ASP A 7 -13.48 3.28 0.01
N PRO A 8 -12.73 2.32 -0.56
CA PRO A 8 -11.99 1.30 0.18
C PRO A 8 -10.54 1.68 0.51
N LEU A 9 -10.01 2.80 -0.02
CA LEU A 9 -8.59 3.20 0.09
C LEU A 9 -8.46 4.69 0.44
N ILE A 10 -8.47 4.98 1.74
CA ILE A 10 -8.18 6.32 2.26
C ILE A 10 -6.68 6.45 2.54
N ALA A 11 -6.02 7.41 1.88
CA ALA A 11 -4.69 7.85 2.30
C ALA A 11 -4.82 8.78 3.52
N TYR A 12 -3.97 8.61 4.54
CA TYR A 12 -3.89 9.51 5.71
C TYR A 12 -2.77 10.56 5.60
N ALA A 13 -1.82 10.34 4.69
CA ALA A 13 -0.78 11.31 4.37
C ALA A 13 -0.28 11.12 2.93
N THR A 14 0.34 12.17 2.37
CA THR A 14 0.93 12.16 1.03
C THR A 14 2.31 12.84 1.02
N PHE A 15 3.18 12.39 0.12
CA PHE A 15 4.45 13.06 -0.16
C PHE A 15 4.22 14.31 -1.02
N GLY A 16 4.55 15.50 -0.52
CA GLY A 16 4.55 16.74 -1.29
C GLY A 16 5.84 16.97 -2.10
N TRP A 17 6.94 16.30 -1.74
CA TRP A 17 8.18 16.26 -2.51
C TRP A 17 8.90 14.91 -2.35
N LEU A 18 9.51 14.43 -3.43
CA LEU A 18 10.38 13.26 -3.47
C LEU A 18 11.63 13.54 -4.32
N PRO A 19 12.77 12.89 -4.06
CA PRO A 19 13.91 12.83 -4.97
C PRO A 19 13.57 12.19 -6.32
N GLU A 20 14.28 12.58 -7.37
CA GLU A 20 14.06 12.14 -8.77
C GLU A 20 14.23 10.62 -9.00
N GLN A 21 14.88 9.90 -8.07
CA GLN A 21 15.00 8.44 -8.12
C GLN A 21 13.66 7.69 -7.91
N PHE A 22 12.63 8.36 -7.40
CA PHE A 22 11.30 7.77 -7.16
C PHE A 22 10.38 8.05 -8.34
N THR A 23 9.78 7.00 -8.89
CA THR A 23 8.96 7.07 -10.12
C THR A 23 7.45 6.96 -9.88
N GLY A 24 7.02 6.63 -8.66
CA GLY A 24 5.60 6.58 -8.30
C GLY A 24 5.35 6.58 -6.79
N VAL A 25 4.08 6.79 -6.43
CA VAL A 25 3.57 6.67 -5.07
C VAL A 25 2.40 5.69 -5.02
N SER A 26 2.64 4.60 -4.32
CA SER A 26 1.67 3.57 -3.96
C SER A 26 0.88 3.98 -2.70
N TYR A 27 -0.31 3.42 -2.52
CA TYR A 27 -1.10 3.58 -1.29
C TYR A 27 -1.65 2.23 -0.84
N GLN A 28 -1.71 2.00 0.48
CA GLN A 28 -2.26 0.77 1.05
C GLN A 28 -3.05 1.03 2.34
N VAL A 29 -4.00 0.13 2.62
CA VAL A 29 -4.78 0.03 3.87
C VAL A 29 -4.92 -1.45 4.24
N GLY A 30 -4.83 -1.78 5.54
CA GLY A 30 -5.09 -3.13 6.06
C GLY A 30 -3.90 -3.79 6.78
N SER A 31 -3.66 -5.08 6.53
CA SER A 31 -2.81 -5.96 7.34
C SER A 31 -1.33 -5.57 7.40
N TYR A 32 -0.84 -4.80 6.41
CA TYR A 32 0.52 -4.27 6.36
C TYR A 32 0.65 -2.84 6.93
N GLY A 33 -0.45 -2.29 7.46
CA GLY A 33 -0.55 -0.94 8.01
C GLY A 33 -0.92 0.11 6.96
N ASP A 34 -1.64 1.15 7.37
CA ASP A 34 -2.16 2.18 6.48
C ASP A 34 -1.06 3.20 6.13
N GLY A 35 -0.86 3.48 4.84
CA GLY A 35 0.26 4.33 4.42
C GLY A 35 0.42 4.59 2.93
N ALA A 36 1.45 5.39 2.63
CA ALA A 36 1.92 5.70 1.28
C ALA A 36 3.34 5.16 1.09
N LEU A 37 3.66 4.69 -0.12
CA LEU A 37 4.93 4.05 -0.43
C LEU A 37 5.51 4.62 -1.73
N ALA A 38 6.61 5.35 -1.63
CA ALA A 38 7.37 5.80 -2.79
C ALA A 38 8.39 4.73 -3.20
N ARG A 39 8.43 4.39 -4.49
CA ARG A 39 9.33 3.37 -5.06
C ARG A 39 9.99 3.90 -6.35
N GLY A 40 11.27 3.59 -6.54
CA GLY A 40 12.00 3.81 -7.79
C GLY A 40 12.17 2.53 -8.63
N PRO A 41 12.93 2.59 -9.74
CA PRO A 41 13.25 1.42 -10.55
C PRO A 41 14.40 0.58 -9.96
N GLY A 42 14.52 -0.68 -10.39
CA GLY A 42 15.65 -1.56 -10.10
C GLY A 42 15.30 -2.82 -9.29
N GLU A 43 16.27 -3.72 -9.14
CA GLU A 43 16.15 -4.97 -8.34
C GLU A 43 16.17 -4.69 -6.82
N LEU A 44 16.97 -3.71 -6.40
CA LEU A 44 16.98 -3.15 -5.05
C LEU A 44 16.53 -1.68 -5.14
N PRO A 45 15.24 -1.41 -5.44
CA PRO A 45 14.79 -0.07 -5.77
C PRO A 45 14.84 0.85 -4.54
N PRO A 46 15.18 2.14 -4.70
CA PRO A 46 15.05 3.11 -3.62
C PRO A 46 13.59 3.11 -3.16
N THR A 47 13.39 2.84 -1.87
CA THR A 47 12.07 2.56 -1.31
C THR A 47 11.85 3.37 -0.04
N MET A 48 10.67 3.98 0.09
CA MET A 48 10.33 4.84 1.21
C MET A 48 8.86 4.66 1.62
N TRP A 49 8.65 4.16 2.83
CA TRP A 49 7.36 3.89 3.45
C TRP A 49 6.99 5.02 4.41
N LEU A 50 5.81 5.61 4.24
CA LEU A 50 5.23 6.60 5.13
C LEU A 50 3.94 6.02 5.74
N THR A 51 3.91 5.88 7.07
CA THR A 51 2.73 5.38 7.81
C THR A 51 2.28 6.39 8.86
N VAL A 52 0.98 6.41 9.16
CA VAL A 52 0.36 7.35 10.10
C VAL A 52 -0.31 6.59 11.24
N HIS A 53 -0.14 7.08 12.47
CA HIS A 53 -0.57 6.42 13.71
C HIS A 53 -1.24 7.43 14.64
N ASP A 54 -2.33 7.07 15.32
CA ASP A 54 -3.00 7.99 16.27
C ASP A 54 -2.20 8.20 17.59
N ALA A 55 -1.22 7.35 17.85
CA ALA A 55 -0.31 7.42 19.00
C ALA A 55 1.13 7.13 18.56
N GLU A 56 2.12 7.34 19.44
CA GLU A 56 3.52 7.00 19.14
C GLU A 56 3.64 5.47 18.93
N PRO A 57 4.04 5.00 17.73
CA PRO A 57 4.02 3.57 17.45
C PRO A 57 5.05 2.79 18.28
N GLY A 58 4.72 1.55 18.65
CA GLY A 58 5.71 0.60 19.17
C GLY A 58 6.71 0.17 18.11
N LEU A 59 7.58 -0.79 18.43
CA LEU A 59 8.42 -1.43 17.43
C LEU A 59 7.62 -2.48 16.66
N ASN A 60 7.53 -2.34 15.34
CA ASN A 60 6.89 -3.29 14.42
C ASN A 60 7.74 -4.59 14.23
N GLY A 61 7.31 -5.52 13.37
CA GLY A 61 8.00 -6.80 13.15
C GLY A 61 9.43 -6.66 12.62
N ARG A 62 9.62 -5.92 11.51
CA ARG A 62 10.93 -5.59 10.94
C ARG A 62 11.79 -4.80 11.94
N GLN A 63 11.16 -3.89 12.69
CA GLN A 63 11.84 -3.16 13.74
C GLN A 63 12.26 -4.05 14.90
N ARG A 64 11.56 -5.11 15.28
CA ARG A 64 12.09 -6.07 16.26
C ARG A 64 13.30 -6.84 15.72
N GLN A 65 13.56 -6.81 14.42
CA GLN A 65 14.83 -7.20 13.81
C GLN A 65 15.92 -6.08 13.91
N LEU A 66 15.54 -4.80 14.13
CA LEU A 66 16.39 -3.57 14.01
C LEU A 66 16.47 -2.54 15.38
N PHE A 67 16.69 -3.71 16.17
CA PHE A 67 17.24 -3.91 17.57
C PHE A 67 17.27 -5.29 18.22
N GLY A 68 16.41 -6.26 17.87
CA GLY A 68 16.37 -7.55 18.57
C GLY A 68 15.83 -7.40 19.99
N HIS A 69 16.72 -7.42 20.97
CA HIS A 69 16.40 -7.21 22.40
C HIS A 69 17.00 -5.92 22.99
N ILE A 70 17.61 -5.07 22.17
CA ILE A 70 18.15 -3.78 22.56
C ILE A 70 17.03 -2.73 22.44
N GLU A 71 16.95 -1.75 23.35
CA GLU A 71 16.09 -0.58 23.16
C GLU A 71 16.81 0.41 22.21
N PRO A 72 16.21 0.80 21.07
CA PRO A 72 16.86 1.68 20.11
C PRO A 72 17.09 3.08 20.66
N HIS A 73 18.22 3.69 20.30
CA HIS A 73 18.51 5.07 20.63
C HIS A 73 17.58 6.01 19.85
N ARG A 74 16.98 6.97 20.57
CA ARG A 74 16.18 8.06 19.99
C ARG A 74 17.05 9.30 19.80
N LEU A 75 17.52 9.57 18.57
CA LEU A 75 18.30 10.77 18.27
C LEU A 75 17.39 11.91 17.80
N GLY A 76 17.15 12.89 18.67
CA GLY A 76 16.24 14.01 18.41
C GLY A 76 16.67 14.91 17.24
N VAL A 77 15.74 15.25 16.37
CA VAL A 77 15.93 16.09 15.16
C VAL A 77 14.73 17.00 14.89
N ARG A 78 14.89 17.90 13.90
CA ARG A 78 13.87 18.85 13.46
C ARG A 78 13.35 18.44 12.08
N VAL A 79 12.04 18.27 11.96
CA VAL A 79 11.34 18.05 10.67
C VAL A 79 10.67 19.39 10.33
N GLY A 80 11.48 20.30 9.77
CA GLY A 80 11.17 21.72 9.66
C GLY A 80 10.87 22.36 11.02
N ASP A 81 9.63 22.78 11.22
CA ASP A 81 9.12 23.34 12.49
C ASP A 81 8.74 22.26 13.54
N LYS A 82 8.63 20.99 13.14
CA LYS A 82 8.15 19.87 13.98
C LYS A 82 9.31 19.23 14.74
N GLN A 83 9.04 18.69 15.93
CA GLN A 83 9.99 17.84 16.66
C GLN A 83 9.87 16.39 16.16
N GLY A 84 11.01 15.72 15.99
CA GLY A 84 11.08 14.30 15.65
C GLY A 84 12.34 13.63 16.21
N TYR A 85 12.54 12.35 15.89
CA TYR A 85 13.74 11.61 16.23
C TYR A 85 14.00 10.47 15.24
N TRP A 86 15.27 10.07 15.11
CA TRP A 86 15.69 8.81 14.47
C TRP A 86 15.68 7.67 15.47
N LEU A 87 15.34 6.44 15.03
CA LEU A 87 15.62 5.20 15.77
C LEU A 87 16.89 4.53 15.23
N THR A 88 17.87 4.26 16.10
CA THR A 88 19.15 3.64 15.69
C THR A 88 19.82 2.72 16.74
N ARG A 89 20.67 1.81 16.24
CA ARG A 89 21.68 1.03 16.99
C ARG A 89 22.84 1.85 17.56
N ASP A 90 23.32 2.84 16.82
CA ASP A 90 24.46 3.68 17.22
C ASP A 90 24.07 5.15 16.99
N PRO A 91 24.10 6.01 18.02
CA PRO A 91 23.91 7.45 17.85
C PRO A 91 24.84 8.14 16.84
N ARG A 92 25.92 7.47 16.38
CA ARG A 92 26.80 7.91 15.28
C ARG A 92 26.33 7.53 13.88
N ASP A 93 25.39 6.59 13.76
CA ASP A 93 24.79 6.14 12.49
C ASP A 93 23.26 6.22 12.62
N PRO A 94 22.64 7.38 12.41
CA PRO A 94 21.19 7.54 12.55
C PRO A 94 20.37 6.77 11.49
N LEU A 95 21.01 6.12 10.52
CA LEU A 95 20.37 5.46 9.39
C LEU A 95 20.55 3.93 9.41
N ASN A 96 21.20 3.36 10.42
CA ASN A 96 21.46 1.91 10.56
C ASN A 96 22.09 1.26 9.32
N GLY A 97 23.08 1.91 8.71
CA GLY A 97 23.72 1.46 7.47
C GLY A 97 22.82 1.56 6.23
N GLY A 98 21.68 2.23 6.32
CA GLY A 98 20.75 2.49 5.22
C GLY A 98 19.31 2.03 5.44
N ASP A 99 18.95 1.35 6.54
CA ASP A 99 17.57 1.07 6.93
C ASP A 99 17.12 2.07 8.01
N ALA A 100 16.71 3.25 7.54
CA ALA A 100 16.47 4.42 8.38
C ALA A 100 15.02 4.48 8.88
N TYR A 101 14.81 5.00 10.09
CA TYR A 101 13.47 5.18 10.69
C TYR A 101 13.38 6.56 11.36
N LEU A 102 12.65 7.48 10.72
CA LEU A 102 12.37 8.82 11.23
C LEU A 102 10.94 8.86 11.77
N ARG A 103 10.76 9.41 12.97
CA ARG A 103 9.43 9.63 13.58
C ARG A 103 9.25 11.09 13.96
N TRP A 104 8.07 11.64 13.69
CA TRP A 104 7.68 12.99 14.13
C TRP A 104 6.17 13.05 14.36
N ARG A 105 5.72 14.16 14.97
CA ARG A 105 4.31 14.40 15.24
C ARG A 105 3.75 15.46 14.30
N PHE A 106 2.56 15.23 13.78
CA PHE A 106 1.79 16.21 13.01
C PHE A 106 1.09 17.21 13.95
N PRO A 107 0.63 18.38 13.43
CA PRO A 107 -0.04 19.41 14.25
C PRO A 107 -1.38 18.98 14.88
N ASP A 108 -2.07 18.02 14.27
CA ASP A 108 -3.30 17.40 14.80
C ASP A 108 -3.04 16.47 16.01
N GLY A 109 -1.78 16.07 16.20
CA GLY A 109 -1.33 15.17 17.25
C GLY A 109 -1.14 13.72 16.82
N LYS A 110 -1.43 13.34 15.57
CA LYS A 110 -1.04 12.02 15.00
C LYS A 110 0.48 11.94 14.84
N TRP A 111 0.99 10.72 14.72
CA TRP A 111 2.40 10.43 14.50
C TRP A 111 2.63 9.91 13.08
N ALA A 112 3.73 10.35 12.47
CA ALA A 112 4.25 9.77 11.24
C ALA A 112 5.48 8.91 11.55
N GLU A 113 5.60 7.77 10.88
CA GLU A 113 6.85 7.02 10.73
C GLU A 113 7.22 6.96 9.26
N LEU A 114 8.46 7.37 8.95
CA LEU A 114 9.08 7.25 7.63
C LEU A 114 10.21 6.22 7.72
N ASN A 115 10.03 5.06 7.08
CA ASN A 115 11.11 4.10 6.84
C ASN A 115 11.66 4.27 5.43
N ALA A 116 12.97 4.20 5.25
CA ALA A 116 13.59 4.29 3.92
C ALA A 116 14.85 3.44 3.81
N TYR A 117 15.07 2.89 2.62
CA TYR A 117 16.22 2.05 2.29
C TYR A 117 16.53 2.03 0.79
N TYR A 118 17.76 1.59 0.46
CA TYR A 118 18.35 1.60 -0.89
C TYR A 118 18.38 2.99 -1.57
N LEU A 119 18.54 4.07 -0.79
CA LEU A 119 18.64 5.43 -1.32
C LEU A 119 20.04 5.67 -1.92
N ASP A 120 20.13 5.99 -3.21
CA ASP A 120 21.40 6.37 -3.86
C ASP A 120 21.51 7.90 -3.96
N VAL A 121 21.81 8.53 -2.83
CA VAL A 121 21.93 9.99 -2.69
C VAL A 121 23.10 10.35 -1.78
N ALA A 122 23.76 11.49 -2.05
CA ALA A 122 24.98 11.90 -1.34
C ALA A 122 24.76 12.26 0.15
N ASP A 123 23.57 12.71 0.52
CA ASP A 123 23.17 12.93 1.93
C ASP A 123 21.74 12.38 2.16
N PRO A 124 21.60 11.09 2.49
CA PRO A 124 20.29 10.49 2.73
C PRO A 124 19.59 11.05 3.97
N GLN A 125 20.32 11.57 4.95
CA GLN A 125 19.73 12.16 6.16
C GLN A 125 19.04 13.50 5.84
N ALA A 126 19.72 14.40 5.12
CA ALA A 126 19.13 15.68 4.71
C ALA A 126 17.99 15.48 3.69
N VAL A 127 18.13 14.51 2.78
CA VAL A 127 17.05 14.14 1.86
C VAL A 127 15.80 13.68 2.61
N LEU A 128 15.93 12.76 3.58
CA LEU A 128 14.79 12.25 4.34
C LEU A 128 14.13 13.30 5.22
N LEU A 129 14.90 14.18 5.86
CA LEU A 129 14.35 15.31 6.62
C LEU A 129 13.57 16.27 5.70
N ARG A 130 14.06 16.52 4.47
CA ARG A 130 13.35 17.32 3.47
C ARG A 130 12.06 16.65 3.00
N VAL A 131 12.05 15.33 2.75
CA VAL A 131 10.81 14.62 2.40
C VAL A 131 9.81 14.72 3.55
N ALA A 132 10.22 14.40 4.78
CA ALA A 132 9.35 14.42 5.96
C ALA A 132 8.73 15.80 6.24
N ASP A 133 9.45 16.89 6.01
CA ASP A 133 8.91 18.24 6.17
C ASP A 133 7.90 18.62 5.05
N ASN A 134 8.00 17.98 3.89
CA ASN A 134 7.07 18.11 2.77
C ASN A 134 5.94 17.05 2.80
N VAL A 135 5.79 16.26 3.87
CA VAL A 135 4.65 15.36 4.03
C VAL A 135 3.42 16.15 4.49
N ALA A 136 2.33 16.03 3.73
CA ALA A 136 1.02 16.52 4.14
C ALA A 136 0.26 15.41 4.89
N ALA A 137 -0.19 15.68 6.12
CA ALA A 137 -1.24 14.91 6.76
C ALA A 137 -2.58 15.30 6.11
N VAL A 138 -3.25 14.34 5.49
CA VAL A 138 -4.52 14.57 4.78
C VAL A 138 -5.27 13.26 4.66
N GLU A 139 -6.48 13.20 5.22
CA GLU A 139 -7.43 12.12 4.98
C GLU A 139 -8.06 12.32 3.60
N ARG A 140 -7.63 11.53 2.62
CA ARG A 140 -8.03 11.67 1.22
C ARG A 140 -8.39 10.33 0.55
N PRO A 141 -9.63 10.18 0.07
CA PRO A 141 -10.01 9.25 -1.00
C PRO A 141 -8.96 9.05 -2.09
N VAL A 142 -8.62 7.80 -2.40
CA VAL A 142 -7.72 7.44 -3.52
C VAL A 142 -8.57 6.83 -4.64
N PRO A 143 -8.74 7.52 -5.78
CA PRO A 143 -9.50 6.98 -6.91
C PRO A 143 -8.93 5.64 -7.38
N LEU A 144 -9.81 4.68 -7.67
CA LEU A 144 -9.45 3.35 -8.16
C LEU A 144 -9.99 3.09 -9.59
N PRO A 145 -9.30 2.23 -10.38
CA PRO A 145 -9.67 1.83 -11.75
C PRO A 145 -10.93 0.95 -11.91
N VAL A 146 -11.73 0.74 -10.86
CA VAL A 146 -12.79 -0.28 -10.84
C VAL A 146 -14.01 0.15 -10.01
N ARG A 147 -15.20 -0.33 -10.38
CA ARG A 147 -16.36 -0.48 -9.48
C ARG A 147 -16.76 -1.94 -9.34
N ILE A 148 -17.37 -2.28 -8.20
CA ILE A 148 -17.83 -3.62 -7.85
C ILE A 148 -19.29 -3.53 -7.41
N ARG A 149 -20.19 -4.06 -8.26
CA ARG A 149 -21.64 -3.94 -8.09
C ARG A 149 -22.26 -5.02 -7.19
N ASP A 150 -23.27 -4.61 -6.42
CA ASP A 150 -24.19 -5.45 -5.64
C ASP A 150 -23.49 -6.41 -4.64
N LEU A 151 -22.28 -6.07 -4.17
CA LEU A 151 -21.40 -7.01 -3.44
C LEU A 151 -22.05 -7.51 -2.13
N PRO A 152 -22.17 -8.83 -1.88
CA PRO A 152 -22.86 -9.34 -0.69
C PRO A 152 -22.19 -8.94 0.63
N GLU A 153 -23.00 -8.65 1.66
CA GLU A 153 -22.56 -8.21 2.99
C GLU A 153 -21.51 -9.12 3.67
N ASN A 154 -21.41 -10.39 3.25
CA ASN A 154 -20.43 -11.35 3.77
C ASN A 154 -19.04 -11.26 3.11
N TYR A 155 -18.79 -10.27 2.26
CA TYR A 155 -17.47 -9.93 1.71
C TYR A 155 -16.83 -8.84 2.57
N LEU A 156 -15.97 -9.26 3.51
CA LEU A 156 -15.29 -8.33 4.40
C LEU A 156 -13.95 -7.94 3.78
N LEU A 157 -13.84 -6.69 3.31
CA LEU A 157 -12.57 -6.11 2.84
C LEU A 157 -11.51 -6.21 3.95
N ALA A 158 -10.33 -6.73 3.60
CA ALA A 158 -9.24 -7.02 4.53
C ALA A 158 -7.97 -6.21 4.20
N ASP A 159 -7.58 -6.17 2.93
CA ASP A 159 -6.44 -5.39 2.42
C ASP A 159 -6.82 -4.66 1.14
N VAL A 160 -6.21 -3.49 0.92
CA VAL A 160 -6.15 -2.81 -0.38
C VAL A 160 -4.73 -2.30 -0.62
N GLU A 161 -4.19 -2.53 -1.82
CA GLU A 161 -2.94 -1.92 -2.28
C GLU A 161 -3.13 -1.39 -3.71
N LEU A 162 -2.84 -0.11 -3.94
CA LEU A 162 -2.62 0.47 -5.26
C LEU A 162 -1.13 0.73 -5.42
N SER A 163 -0.41 -0.17 -6.08
CA SER A 163 1.05 -0.20 -6.21
C SER A 163 1.53 0.57 -7.45
N ARG A 164 2.45 1.53 -7.27
CA ARG A 164 2.97 2.46 -8.29
C ARG A 164 4.43 2.89 -8.01
N PRO A 165 5.39 2.56 -8.90
CA PRO A 165 5.31 1.41 -9.80
C PRO A 165 5.07 0.12 -8.98
N PRO A 166 4.42 -0.89 -9.56
CA PRO A 166 4.24 -2.18 -8.90
C PRO A 166 5.58 -2.89 -8.64
N ALA A 167 5.59 -3.81 -7.67
CA ALA A 167 6.82 -4.44 -7.22
C ALA A 167 7.33 -5.58 -8.14
N GLN A 168 6.45 -6.15 -8.95
CA GLN A 168 6.69 -7.41 -9.68
C GLN A 168 6.17 -7.39 -11.12
N SER A 169 5.16 -6.58 -11.43
CA SER A 169 4.57 -6.46 -12.77
C SER A 169 5.26 -5.38 -13.62
N ALA A 170 5.13 -5.47 -14.94
CA ALA A 170 5.75 -4.52 -15.89
C ALA A 170 4.87 -3.29 -16.16
N GLY A 171 3.78 -3.12 -15.41
CA GLY A 171 2.81 -2.05 -15.60
C GLY A 171 3.22 -0.73 -14.96
N ALA A 172 2.52 0.34 -15.31
CA ALA A 172 2.65 1.63 -14.62
C ALA A 172 2.08 1.58 -13.19
N TRP A 173 1.06 0.74 -12.97
CA TRP A 173 0.35 0.57 -11.72
C TRP A 173 -0.27 -0.84 -11.64
N GLU A 174 -0.64 -1.24 -10.41
CA GLU A 174 -1.38 -2.46 -10.11
C GLU A 174 -2.32 -2.18 -8.91
N LEU A 175 -3.56 -2.67 -8.96
CA LEU A 175 -4.49 -2.65 -7.83
C LEU A 175 -4.74 -4.09 -7.35
N GLN A 176 -4.62 -4.30 -6.04
CA GLN A 176 -5.06 -5.52 -5.36
C GLN A 176 -6.11 -5.18 -4.30
N LEU A 177 -7.24 -5.90 -4.32
CA LEU A 177 -8.29 -5.87 -3.31
C LEU A 177 -8.40 -7.27 -2.69
N ARG A 178 -8.34 -7.43 -1.37
CA ARG A 178 -8.52 -8.73 -0.70
C ARG A 178 -9.75 -8.72 0.20
N PHE A 179 -10.58 -9.75 0.05
CA PHE A 179 -11.79 -9.95 0.85
C PHE A 179 -11.72 -11.27 1.62
N THR A 180 -12.15 -11.25 2.88
CA THR A 180 -12.50 -12.46 3.63
C THR A 180 -13.96 -12.82 3.35
N VAL A 181 -14.19 -14.04 2.83
CA VAL A 181 -15.51 -14.54 2.43
C VAL A 181 -15.75 -15.87 3.14
N ASN A 182 -16.47 -15.84 4.27
CA ASN A 182 -16.71 -17.00 5.14
C ASN A 182 -15.43 -17.81 5.49
N GLY A 183 -14.30 -17.11 5.65
CA GLY A 183 -13.01 -17.68 6.00
C GLY A 183 -12.15 -18.13 4.82
N ALA A 184 -12.62 -18.02 3.58
CA ALA A 184 -11.79 -18.05 2.38
C ALA A 184 -11.25 -16.63 2.08
N THR A 185 -10.08 -16.56 1.44
CA THR A 185 -9.51 -15.33 0.89
C THR A 185 -9.89 -15.24 -0.59
N VAL A 186 -10.54 -14.15 -0.99
CA VAL A 186 -10.82 -13.81 -2.39
C VAL A 186 -10.03 -12.55 -2.73
N THR A 187 -9.10 -12.68 -3.68
CA THR A 187 -8.28 -11.57 -4.17
C THR A 187 -8.79 -11.14 -5.54
N ILE A 188 -8.90 -9.83 -5.75
CA ILE A 188 -9.13 -9.22 -7.05
C ILE A 188 -7.88 -8.42 -7.43
N ASP A 189 -7.19 -8.85 -8.48
CA ASP A 189 -6.06 -8.12 -9.06
C ASP A 189 -6.54 -7.37 -10.32
N VAL A 190 -6.17 -6.10 -10.49
CA VAL A 190 -6.48 -5.29 -11.67
C VAL A 190 -5.23 -4.52 -12.11
N PHE A 191 -4.92 -4.52 -13.40
CA PHE A 191 -3.74 -3.85 -13.97
C PHE A 191 -3.96 -3.56 -15.47
N PRO A 192 -3.12 -2.71 -16.10
CA PRO A 192 -3.19 -2.47 -17.54
C PRO A 192 -3.07 -3.76 -18.37
N GLU A 193 -3.84 -3.85 -19.45
CA GLU A 193 -3.87 -5.03 -20.33
C GLU A 193 -2.47 -5.36 -20.87
N GLY A 194 -2.07 -6.63 -20.76
CA GLY A 194 -0.77 -7.11 -21.22
C GLY A 194 0.44 -6.78 -20.33
N THR A 195 0.27 -6.12 -19.18
CA THR A 195 1.40 -5.81 -18.26
C THR A 195 1.57 -6.80 -17.10
N ARG A 196 0.76 -7.87 -17.05
CA ARG A 196 0.93 -8.96 -16.09
C ARG A 196 2.23 -9.72 -16.37
N PRO A 197 3.06 -10.03 -15.35
CA PRO A 197 4.20 -10.93 -15.54
C PRO A 197 3.69 -12.38 -15.54
N ASP A 198 4.41 -13.27 -16.25
CA ASP A 198 4.06 -14.68 -16.30
C ASP A 198 4.10 -15.32 -14.90
N GLY A 199 3.05 -16.07 -14.54
CA GLY A 199 2.91 -16.72 -13.23
C GLY A 199 2.39 -15.85 -12.09
N PHE A 200 2.03 -14.58 -12.35
CA PHE A 200 1.48 -13.69 -11.33
C PHE A 200 0.14 -14.16 -10.74
N GLY A 201 -0.16 -13.74 -9.51
CA GLY A 201 -1.45 -13.99 -8.84
C GLY A 201 -1.77 -15.46 -8.52
N LEU A 202 -0.85 -16.40 -8.78
CA LEU A 202 -0.94 -17.81 -8.39
C LEU A 202 -0.02 -18.09 -7.19
N GLY A 203 -0.28 -17.41 -6.07
CA GLY A 203 0.34 -17.71 -4.79
C GLY A 203 0.09 -19.17 -4.36
N LEU A 204 1.00 -19.74 -3.56
CA LEU A 204 0.92 -21.12 -3.06
C LEU A 204 -0.37 -21.36 -2.25
N GLY A 205 -1.43 -21.80 -2.92
CA GLY A 205 -2.75 -21.99 -2.34
C GLY A 205 -3.94 -21.56 -3.23
N VAL A 206 -3.73 -20.86 -4.35
CA VAL A 206 -4.85 -20.56 -5.27
C VAL A 206 -5.40 -21.85 -5.88
N VAL A 207 -6.69 -22.11 -5.65
CA VAL A 207 -7.39 -23.33 -6.13
C VAL A 207 -8.35 -23.01 -7.28
N GLN A 208 -8.89 -21.80 -7.32
CA GLN A 208 -9.75 -21.31 -8.40
C GLN A 208 -9.30 -19.92 -8.83
N SER A 209 -9.31 -19.66 -10.13
CA SER A 209 -9.03 -18.35 -10.70
C SER A 209 -9.77 -18.13 -12.01
N ALA A 210 -10.38 -16.97 -12.18
CA ALA A 210 -10.94 -16.51 -13.45
C ALA A 210 -10.34 -15.15 -13.84
N ARG A 211 -10.47 -14.77 -15.12
CA ARG A 211 -10.02 -13.46 -15.64
C ARG A 211 -11.02 -12.84 -16.60
N THR A 212 -11.01 -11.52 -16.69
CA THR A 212 -11.70 -10.75 -17.74
C THR A 212 -10.81 -9.60 -18.23
N THR A 213 -11.14 -9.06 -19.40
CA THR A 213 -10.40 -7.96 -20.04
C THR A 213 -11.39 -6.96 -20.61
N ALA A 214 -11.32 -5.70 -20.18
CA ALA A 214 -12.21 -4.64 -20.63
C ALA A 214 -11.54 -3.26 -20.50
N ASN A 215 -11.85 -2.35 -21.44
CA ASN A 215 -11.39 -0.95 -21.43
C ASN A 215 -9.85 -0.77 -21.31
N GLY A 216 -9.07 -1.73 -21.82
CA GLY A 216 -7.61 -1.72 -21.75
C GLY A 216 -7.03 -2.14 -20.38
N LEU A 217 -7.85 -2.75 -19.52
CA LEU A 217 -7.44 -3.38 -18.26
C LEU A 217 -7.70 -4.89 -18.31
N GLU A 218 -6.84 -5.66 -17.65
CA GLU A 218 -7.13 -7.04 -17.29
C GLU A 218 -7.40 -7.12 -15.78
N ALA A 219 -8.39 -7.92 -15.40
CA ALA A 219 -8.76 -8.18 -14.02
C ALA A 219 -8.88 -9.69 -13.75
N TRP A 220 -8.39 -10.12 -12.60
CA TRP A 220 -8.41 -11.51 -12.14
C TRP A 220 -9.12 -11.62 -10.80
N VAL A 221 -9.86 -12.71 -10.61
CA VAL A 221 -10.37 -13.13 -9.29
C VAL A 221 -9.71 -14.46 -8.95
N SER A 222 -9.00 -14.52 -7.82
CA SER A 222 -8.31 -15.71 -7.29
C SER A 222 -8.86 -16.09 -5.91
N VAL A 223 -8.96 -17.39 -5.63
CA VAL A 223 -9.51 -17.93 -4.37
C VAL A 223 -8.55 -18.93 -3.73
N ASP A 224 -8.30 -18.78 -2.42
CA ASP A 224 -7.36 -19.61 -1.65
C ASP A 224 -7.85 -21.03 -1.29
N ARG A 225 -9.07 -21.39 -1.71
CA ARG A 225 -9.77 -22.63 -1.31
C ARG A 225 -10.61 -23.22 -2.45
N PRO A 226 -10.88 -24.55 -2.43
CA PRO A 226 -11.72 -25.20 -3.44
C PRO A 226 -13.20 -24.78 -3.38
N THR A 227 -13.65 -24.25 -2.25
CA THR A 227 -14.99 -23.70 -2.04
C THR A 227 -14.90 -22.47 -1.15
N ALA A 228 -15.54 -21.38 -1.58
CA ALA A 228 -15.71 -20.15 -0.81
C ALA A 228 -17.21 -19.89 -0.67
N ALA A 229 -17.82 -20.47 0.36
CA ALA A 229 -19.27 -20.45 0.53
C ALA A 229 -19.83 -19.03 0.43
N GLY A 230 -20.66 -18.77 -0.58
CA GLY A 230 -21.19 -17.43 -0.90
C GLY A 230 -20.66 -16.86 -2.21
N LEU A 231 -19.43 -17.20 -2.64
CA LEU A 231 -18.96 -16.97 -4.01
C LEU A 231 -19.72 -17.87 -5.00
N ASP A 232 -20.05 -19.10 -4.59
CA ASP A 232 -20.90 -20.02 -5.37
C ASP A 232 -22.27 -19.40 -5.70
N ARG A 233 -22.80 -18.50 -4.84
CA ARG A 233 -24.07 -17.80 -5.07
C ARG A 233 -23.97 -16.67 -6.09
N LEU A 234 -22.77 -16.17 -6.37
CA LEU A 234 -22.52 -15.21 -7.44
C LEU A 234 -22.37 -15.90 -8.79
N GLY A 235 -21.99 -17.19 -8.79
CA GLY A 235 -21.58 -17.94 -9.99
C GLY A 235 -20.09 -18.28 -10.01
N GLY A 236 -19.41 -18.30 -8.85
CA GLY A 236 -17.97 -18.54 -8.78
C GLY A 236 -17.14 -17.27 -9.00
N PRO A 237 -15.81 -17.39 -9.21
CA PRO A 237 -14.94 -16.28 -9.59
C PRO A 237 -15.43 -15.50 -10.80
N GLU A 238 -15.96 -16.19 -11.81
CA GLU A 238 -16.58 -15.63 -13.01
C GLU A 238 -17.75 -14.70 -12.67
N GLY A 239 -18.67 -15.16 -11.81
CA GLY A 239 -19.80 -14.36 -11.35
C GLY A 239 -19.44 -13.14 -10.47
N LEU A 240 -18.19 -13.07 -9.99
CA LEU A 240 -17.64 -11.85 -9.38
C LEU A 240 -17.01 -10.91 -10.42
N LEU A 241 -16.45 -11.44 -11.51
CA LEU A 241 -15.95 -10.63 -12.64
C LEU A 241 -17.08 -9.90 -13.38
N ASP A 242 -18.25 -10.52 -13.54
CA ASP A 242 -19.46 -9.90 -14.15
C ASP A 242 -19.97 -8.65 -13.39
N ARG A 243 -19.47 -8.43 -12.17
CA ARG A 243 -19.78 -7.29 -11.29
C ARG A 243 -18.72 -6.20 -11.33
N LEU A 244 -17.60 -6.41 -12.02
CA LEU A 244 -16.52 -5.43 -12.14
C LEU A 244 -16.75 -4.50 -13.34
N ASP A 245 -16.95 -3.22 -13.08
CA ASP A 245 -16.92 -2.19 -14.11
C ASP A 245 -15.49 -1.61 -14.15
N LEU A 246 -14.67 -2.09 -15.10
CA LEU A 246 -13.29 -1.63 -15.29
C LEU A 246 -13.28 -0.26 -15.99
N LEU A 247 -12.70 0.75 -15.35
CA LEU A 247 -12.81 2.17 -15.76
C LEU A 247 -11.75 2.62 -16.78
N GLY A 248 -10.73 1.80 -17.03
CA GLY A 248 -9.65 2.08 -17.97
C GLY A 248 -8.36 2.61 -17.29
N PRO A 249 -7.25 2.73 -18.05
CA PRO A 249 -5.93 3.04 -17.50
C PRO A 249 -5.66 4.52 -17.19
N ASP A 250 -6.57 5.43 -17.54
CA ASP A 250 -6.45 6.87 -17.24
C ASP A 250 -6.90 7.17 -15.80
N GLU A 251 -5.96 7.58 -14.94
CA GLU A 251 -6.25 7.92 -13.54
C GLU A 251 -7.29 9.05 -13.38
N ASN A 252 -7.48 9.89 -14.39
CA ASN A 252 -8.48 10.97 -14.37
C ASN A 252 -9.92 10.45 -14.53
N ALA A 253 -10.11 9.21 -14.98
CA ALA A 253 -11.41 8.55 -15.11
C ALA A 253 -11.76 7.64 -13.91
N TRP A 254 -10.84 7.49 -12.95
CA TRP A 254 -10.99 6.61 -11.79
C TRP A 254 -11.99 7.15 -10.75
N THR A 255 -12.38 6.30 -9.79
CA THR A 255 -13.48 6.62 -8.87
C THR A 255 -13.19 6.30 -7.40
N THR A 256 -13.74 7.12 -6.52
CA THR A 256 -13.78 6.95 -5.05
C THR A 256 -15.12 6.36 -4.58
N SER A 257 -15.95 5.90 -5.53
CA SER A 257 -17.20 5.17 -5.30
C SER A 257 -17.06 3.80 -5.96
N VAL A 258 -16.34 2.91 -5.27
CA VAL A 258 -15.91 1.59 -5.75
C VAL A 258 -16.97 0.54 -5.43
N PHE A 259 -17.62 0.62 -4.27
CA PHE A 259 -18.77 -0.23 -3.93
C PHE A 259 -20.08 0.53 -4.20
N GLY A 260 -21.07 -0.16 -4.78
CA GLY A 260 -22.41 0.36 -5.07
C GLY A 260 -23.34 -0.65 -5.72
#